data_AF-X1F8R9-F1
#
_entry.id   AF-X1F8R9-F1
#
_cell.length_a   1.000
_cell.length_b   1.000
_cell.length_c   1.000
_cell.angle_alpha   90.00
_cell.angle_beta   90.00
_cell.angle_gamma   90.00
#
_symmetry.space_group_name_H-M   'P 1'
#
loop_
_entity.id
_entity.type
_entity.pdbx_description
1 polymer ?
#
loop_
_entity_poly.entity_id
_entity_poly.type
_entity_poly.pdbx_seq_one_letter_code
_entity_poly.pdbx_strand_id
1 'polypeptide(L)'
;MRKISKKKREICEYCGGEFIYLSRHKCKVKQRIESEDVETEQDRRQTRLEFLRKELSRKLKKDETAILEIIKQEGELFLEELKEKGNISSNK
;
A
#
# COMPACT_ATOMS: atom_id res chain seq x y z
N MET A 1 5.29 42.52 53.41
CA MET A 1 5.33 42.59 51.93
C MET A 1 5.96 41.32 51.37
N ARG A 2 5.23 40.47 50.64
CA ARG A 2 5.81 39.26 50.03
C ARG A 2 6.55 39.64 48.76
N LYS A 3 7.89 39.52 48.75
CA LYS A 3 8.72 39.72 47.56
C LYS A 3 8.44 38.60 46.56
N ILE A 4 7.77 38.91 45.46
CA ILE A 4 7.57 37.97 44.34
C ILE A 4 8.89 37.92 43.57
N SER A 5 9.64 36.82 43.70
CA SER A 5 10.80 36.57 42.86
C SER A 5 10.36 36.45 41.40
N LYS A 6 10.97 37.25 40.52
CA LYS A 6 10.69 37.18 39.08
C LYS A 6 11.21 35.84 38.55
N LYS A 7 10.30 34.97 38.10
CA LYS A 7 10.64 33.67 37.53
C LYS A 7 11.40 33.86 36.21
N LYS A 8 12.45 33.07 35.99
CA LYS A 8 13.23 33.10 34.73
C LYS A 8 12.34 32.70 33.56
N ARG A 9 12.55 33.34 32.42
CA ARG A 9 11.90 32.99 31.15
C ARG A 9 12.87 32.15 30.32
N GLU A 10 12.34 31.11 29.69
CA GLU A 10 13.03 30.17 28.82
C GLU A 10 12.46 30.30 27.40
N ILE A 11 13.28 30.09 26.38
CA ILE A 11 12.90 30.24 24.98
C ILE A 11 12.59 28.86 24.39
N CYS A 12 11.48 28.74 23.65
CA CYS A 12 11.18 27.54 22.89
C CYS A 12 12.03 27.47 21.60
N GLU A 13 12.82 26.40 21.43
CA GLU A 13 13.70 26.20 20.27
C GLU A 13 12.94 26.07 18.92
N TYR A 14 11.66 25.73 18.96
CA TYR A 14 10.87 25.50 17.75
C TYR A 14 10.12 26.75 17.28
N CYS A 15 9.52 27.52 18.20
CA CYS A 15 8.69 28.68 17.86
C CYS A 15 9.28 30.02 18.31
N GLY A 16 10.43 30.02 18.99
CA GLY A 16 11.12 31.22 19.48
C GLY A 16 10.41 31.97 20.61
N GLY A 17 9.26 31.48 21.10
CA GLY A 17 8.49 32.14 22.16
C GLY A 17 9.15 32.03 23.53
N GLU A 18 9.02 33.08 24.35
CA GLU A 18 9.48 33.11 25.75
C GLU A 18 8.39 32.64 26.72
N PHE A 19 8.73 31.68 27.59
CA PHE A 19 7.82 31.09 28.56
C PHE A 19 8.45 31.01 29.94
N ILE A 20 7.66 31.26 30.98
CA ILE A 20 8.10 31.09 32.38
C ILE A 20 8.21 29.59 32.75
N TYR A 21 7.44 28.74 32.08
CA TYR A 21 7.43 27.29 32.26
C TYR A 21 7.42 26.61 30.90
N LEU A 22 8.59 26.47 30.27
CA LEU A 22 8.70 25.86 28.94
C LEU A 22 8.15 24.42 28.93
N SER A 23 8.29 23.69 30.04
CA SER A 23 7.73 22.34 30.23
C SER A 23 6.20 22.24 30.05
N ARG A 24 5.47 23.36 30.17
CA ARG A 24 4.01 23.42 29.96
C ARG A 24 3.62 23.97 28.59
N HIS A 25 4.60 24.43 27.79
CA HIS A 25 4.34 24.99 26.48
C HIS A 25 4.05 23.88 25.46
N LYS A 26 2.82 23.84 24.95
CA LYS A 26 2.41 22.95 23.84
C LYS A 26 2.77 23.63 22.51
N CYS A 27 3.97 23.38 22.01
CA CYS A 27 4.44 23.99 20.77
C CYS A 27 3.77 23.37 19.54
N LYS A 28 2.92 24.14 18.85
CA LYS A 28 2.27 23.73 17.59
C LYS A 28 3.24 23.56 16.42
N VAL A 29 4.42 24.19 16.48
CA VAL A 29 5.47 24.07 15.44
C VAL A 29 6.17 22.73 15.60
N LYS A 30 6.63 22.39 16.80
CA LYS A 30 7.17 21.06 17.14
C LYS A 30 6.21 19.95 16.73
N GLN A 31 4.93 20.08 17.12
CA GLN A 31 3.91 19.10 16.77
C GLN A 31 3.80 18.90 15.26
N ARG A 32 3.78 19.97 14.45
CA ARG A 32 3.72 19.85 12.99
C ARG A 32 4.94 19.16 12.39
N ILE A 33 6.14 19.51 12.84
CA ILE A 33 7.38 18.86 12.38
C ILE A 33 7.39 17.36 12.73
N GLU A 34 6.90 16.99 13.91
CA GLU A 34 6.81 15.59 14.34
C GLU A 34 5.63 14.82 13.74
N SER A 35 4.59 15.51 13.25
CA SER A 35 3.38 14.90 12.65
C SER A 35 3.33 14.97 11.14
N GLU A 36 4.29 15.64 10.51
CA GLU A 36 4.58 15.43 9.10
C GLU A 36 5.22 14.05 8.96
N ASP A 37 4.37 13.02 8.80
CA ASP A 37 4.73 11.81 8.08
C ASP A 37 5.12 12.25 6.67
N VAL A 38 6.38 12.67 6.51
CA VAL A 38 6.93 13.08 5.22
C VAL A 38 6.94 11.83 4.37
N GLU A 39 5.92 11.65 3.52
CA GLU A 39 5.96 10.66 2.44
C GLU A 39 7.25 10.90 1.67
N THR A 40 8.22 10.02 1.91
CA THR A 40 9.51 10.13 1.27
C THR A 40 9.35 9.78 -0.21
N GLU A 41 10.29 10.21 -1.04
CA GLU A 41 10.37 9.71 -2.43
C GLU A 41 10.47 8.17 -2.48
N GLN A 42 10.97 7.53 -1.41
CA GLN A 42 10.98 6.08 -1.27
C GLN A 42 9.57 5.52 -1.10
N ASP A 43 8.73 6.13 -0.26
CA ASP A 43 7.35 5.71 -0.05
C ASP A 43 6.54 5.81 -1.36
N ARG A 44 6.68 6.93 -2.07
CA ARG A 44 6.04 7.12 -3.39
C ARG A 44 6.48 6.09 -4.41
N ARG A 45 7.79 5.77 -4.44
CA ARG A 45 8.34 4.71 -5.31
C ARG A 45 7.74 3.36 -4.94
N GLN A 46 7.63 3.06 -3.65
CA GLN A 46 7.08 1.80 -3.16
C GLN A 46 5.60 1.64 -3.52
N THR A 47 4.79 2.70 -3.37
CA THR A 47 3.39 2.71 -3.80
C THR A 47 3.25 2.42 -5.30
N ARG A 48 4.10 3.03 -6.15
CA ARG A 48 4.11 2.77 -7.60
C ARG A 48 4.46 1.32 -7.93
N LEU A 49 5.48 0.77 -7.27
CA LEU A 49 5.89 -0.62 -7.47
C LEU A 49 4.79 -1.61 -7.04
N GLU A 50 4.12 -1.34 -5.92
CA GLU A 50 3.00 -2.17 -5.46
C GLU A 50 1.81 -2.12 -6.43
N PHE A 51 1.51 -0.96 -7.01
CA PHE A 51 0.48 -0.82 -8.02
C PHE A 51 0.80 -1.68 -9.25
N LEU A 52 2.00 -1.53 -9.81
CA LEU A 52 2.44 -2.31 -10.97
C LEU A 52 2.44 -3.82 -10.69
N ARG A 53 2.89 -4.22 -9.51
CA ARG A 53 2.88 -5.64 -9.09
C ARG A 53 1.45 -6.19 -9.06
N LYS A 54 0.49 -5.46 -8.50
CA LYS A 54 -0.93 -5.87 -8.45
C LYS A 54 -1.52 -5.99 -9.84
N GLU A 55 -1.22 -5.05 -10.74
CA GLU A 55 -1.70 -5.07 -12.12
C GLU A 55 -1.16 -6.27 -12.89
N LEU A 56 0.16 -6.52 -12.83
CA LEU A 56 0.80 -7.67 -13.45
C LEU A 56 0.25 -9.00 -12.90
N SER A 57 0.08 -9.13 -11.58
CA SER A 57 -0.48 -10.34 -10.99
C SER A 57 -1.93 -10.60 -11.44
N ARG A 58 -2.74 -9.56 -11.63
CA ARG A 58 -4.11 -9.70 -12.15
C ARG A 58 -4.09 -10.15 -13.61
N LYS A 59 -3.20 -9.61 -14.43
CA LYS A 59 -3.04 -10.00 -15.83
C LYS A 59 -2.62 -11.47 -15.95
N LEU A 60 -1.58 -11.87 -15.22
CA LEU A 60 -1.10 -13.27 -15.22
C LEU A 60 -2.19 -14.26 -14.84
N LYS A 61 -3.00 -13.95 -13.83
CA LYS A 61 -4.13 -14.82 -13.45
C LYS A 61 -5.17 -14.96 -14.55
N LYS A 62 -5.46 -13.88 -15.28
CA LYS A 62 -6.39 -13.92 -16.42
C LYS A 62 -5.82 -14.76 -17.57
N ASP A 63 -4.55 -14.56 -17.88
CA ASP A 63 -3.86 -15.30 -18.94
C ASP A 63 -3.82 -16.81 -18.60
N GLU A 64 -3.53 -17.16 -17.35
CA GLU A 64 -3.56 -18.53 -16.85
C GLU A 64 -4.95 -19.17 -17.00
N THR A 65 -6.02 -18.46 -16.58
CA THR A 65 -7.38 -18.97 -16.75
C THR A 65 -7.76 -19.18 -18.20
N ALA A 66 -7.39 -18.23 -19.08
CA ALA A 66 -7.68 -18.33 -20.51
C ALA A 66 -6.96 -19.52 -21.16
N ILE A 67 -5.69 -19.74 -20.81
CA ILE A 67 -4.92 -20.89 -21.30
C ILE A 67 -5.55 -22.20 -20.83
N LEU A 68 -5.95 -22.29 -19.57
CA LEU A 68 -6.61 -23.50 -19.05
C LEU A 68 -7.95 -23.78 -19.72
N GLU A 69 -8.72 -22.75 -20.07
CA GLU A 69 -9.96 -22.88 -20.84
C GLU A 69 -9.69 -23.39 -22.25
N ILE A 70 -8.69 -22.85 -22.94
CA ILE A 70 -8.27 -23.32 -24.27
C ILE A 70 -7.87 -24.80 -24.20
N ILE A 71 -7.04 -25.20 -23.23
CA ILE A 71 -6.60 -26.59 -23.06
C ILE A 71 -7.80 -27.52 -22.85
N LYS A 72 -8.80 -27.10 -22.07
CA LYS A 72 -10.01 -27.90 -21.84
C LYS A 72 -10.82 -28.05 -23.13
N GLN A 73 -11.06 -26.95 -23.83
CA GLN A 73 -11.82 -26.96 -25.08
C GLN A 73 -11.13 -27.80 -26.15
N GLU A 74 -9.83 -27.61 -26.36
CA GLU A 74 -9.06 -28.40 -27.32
C GLU A 74 -8.99 -29.88 -26.91
N GLY A 75 -8.86 -30.17 -25.62
CA GLY A 75 -8.89 -31.54 -25.11
C GLY A 75 -10.22 -32.25 -25.35
N GLU A 76 -11.34 -31.54 -25.18
CA GLU A 76 -12.70 -32.04 -25.50
C GLU A 76 -12.87 -32.28 -26.99
N LEU A 77 -12.49 -31.31 -27.83
CA LEU A 77 -12.53 -31.43 -29.29
C LEU A 77 -11.69 -32.63 -29.77
N PHE A 78 -10.49 -32.79 -29.23
CA PHE A 78 -9.62 -33.90 -29.60
C PHE A 78 -10.19 -35.26 -29.16
N LEU A 79 -10.85 -35.30 -28.01
CA LEU A 79 -11.54 -36.51 -27.54
C LEU A 79 -12.72 -36.88 -28.44
N GLU A 80 -13.50 -35.89 -28.89
CA GLU A 80 -14.60 -36.10 -29.84
C GLU A 80 -14.10 -36.59 -31.19
N GLU A 81 -13.07 -35.95 -31.76
CA GLU A 81 -12.45 -36.40 -33.01
C GLU A 81 -11.91 -37.84 -32.93
N LEU A 82 -11.34 -38.23 -31.79
CA LEU A 82 -10.87 -39.60 -31.56
C LEU A 82 -12.02 -40.60 -31.44
N LYS A 83 -13.14 -40.22 -30.82
CA LYS A 83 -14.34 -41.08 -30.76
C LYS A 83 -14.93 -41.30 -32.15
N GLU A 84 -14.99 -40.25 -32.97
CA GLU A 84 -15.45 -40.34 -34.37
C GLU A 84 -14.55 -41.26 -35.19
N LYS A 85 -13.23 -41.09 -35.12
CA LYS A 85 -12.26 -41.97 -35.82
C LYS A 85 -12.28 -43.41 -35.30
N GLY A 86 -12.58 -43.59 -34.01
CA GLY A 86 -12.65 -44.90 -33.38
C GLY A 86 -13.95 -45.68 -33.62
N ASN A 87 -14.97 -45.08 -34.24
CA ASN A 87 -16.33 -45.64 -34.32
C ASN A 87 -16.90 -46.05 -32.94
N ILE A 88 -16.47 -45.38 -31.87
CA ILE A 88 -16.95 -45.65 -30.51
C ILE A 88 -18.19 -44.78 -30.31
N SER A 89 -19.37 -45.28 -30.69
CA SER A 89 -20.62 -44.62 -30.29
C SER A 89 -20.76 -44.79 -28.79
N SER A 90 -20.77 -43.67 -28.06
CA SER A 90 -21.04 -43.66 -26.62
C SER A 90 -22.40 -44.33 -26.39
N ASN A 91 -22.41 -45.59 -25.93
CA ASN A 91 -23.63 -46.23 -25.46
C ASN A 91 -24.07 -45.46 -24.20
N LYS A 92 -25.28 -44.89 -24.27
CA LYS A 92 -25.98 -44.31 -23.12
C LYS A 92 -26.31 -45.39 -22.10
#